data_AF-K6TQ62-F1
#
_entry.id   AF-K6TQ62-F1
#
_cell.length_a   1.000
_cell.length_b   1.000
_cell.length_c   1.000
_cell.angle_alpha   90.00
_cell.angle_beta   90.00
_cell.angle_gamma   90.00
#
_symmetry.space_group_name_H-M   'P 1'
#
loop_
_entity.id
_entity.type
_entity.pdbx_description
1 polymer ?
#
loop_
_entity_poly.entity_id
_entity_poly.type
_entity_poly.pdbx_seq_one_letter_code
_entity_poly.pdbx_strand_id
1 'polypeptide(L)'
;MNQKITILVVVLLVSFSTIAALEITQGTISGYIFDQIPYNYTAKVWIPPANISDPNSASLGGFYKINGKGKDFNFLLKLSGAEKSESPLDYTADGLKGTGRIDEIKVTPGTIYALLNKDVKGAMFNTTFKGHMNLTCAAWTGITYFQNDGKTFTGNYTIDGVMTDWEGTYTLKRDGFRILGVSDFIYYPNNQRSTAKSVQKTYYL
;
A
#
# COMPACT_ATOMS: atom_id res chain seq x y z
N MET A 1 12.01 -24.45 -48.45
CA MET A 1 11.14 -23.53 -47.67
C MET A 1 11.08 -22.20 -48.42
N ASN A 2 9.89 -21.66 -48.68
CA ASN A 2 9.71 -20.44 -49.48
C ASN A 2 10.35 -19.24 -48.75
N GLN A 3 11.24 -18.49 -49.42
CA GLN A 3 11.96 -17.35 -48.83
C GLN A 3 11.02 -16.34 -48.15
N LYS A 4 9.82 -16.12 -48.71
CA LYS A 4 8.80 -15.25 -48.11
C LYS A 4 8.29 -15.78 -46.77
N ILE A 5 8.10 -17.10 -46.66
CA ILE A 5 7.70 -17.77 -45.41
C ILE A 5 8.82 -17.71 -44.38
N THR A 6 10.08 -17.93 -44.79
CA THR A 6 11.23 -17.83 -43.90
C THR A 6 11.38 -16.43 -43.31
N ILE A 7 11.27 -15.38 -44.13
CA ILE A 7 11.34 -13.99 -43.68
C ILE A 7 10.21 -13.70 -42.69
N LEU A 8 8.98 -14.15 -42.98
CA LEU A 8 7.83 -13.94 -42.11
C LEU A 8 8.02 -14.59 -40.73
N VAL A 9 8.54 -15.83 -40.71
CA VAL A 9 8.84 -16.57 -39.46
C VAL A 9 9.93 -15.88 -38.65
N VAL A 10 10.99 -15.40 -39.29
CA VAL A 10 12.08 -14.66 -38.61
C VAL A 10 11.56 -13.35 -38.02
N VAL A 11 10.77 -12.59 -38.78
CA VAL A 11 10.15 -11.34 -38.29
C VAL A 11 9.25 -11.62 -37.10
N LEU A 12 8.41 -12.65 -37.15
CA LEU A 12 7.56 -13.06 -36.02
C LEU A 12 8.37 -13.45 -34.79
N LEU A 13 9.41 -14.27 -34.95
CA LEU A 13 10.28 -14.68 -33.84
C LEU A 13 10.97 -13.49 -33.18
N VAL A 14 11.53 -12.57 -33.97
CA VAL A 14 12.18 -11.35 -33.46
C VAL A 14 11.17 -10.44 -32.77
N SER A 15 9.95 -10.33 -33.30
CA SER A 15 8.87 -9.53 -32.70
C SER A 15 8.42 -10.10 -31.36
N PHE A 16 8.19 -11.42 -31.28
CA PHE A 16 7.78 -12.06 -30.02
C PHE A 16 8.89 -12.05 -28.97
N SER A 17 10.15 -12.22 -29.37
CA SER A 17 11.27 -12.19 -28.43
C SER A 17 11.56 -10.78 -27.91
N THR A 18 11.41 -9.74 -28.73
CA THR A 18 11.47 -8.34 -28.26
C THR A 18 10.32 -8.00 -27.32
N ILE A 19 9.10 -8.44 -27.62
CA ILE A 19 7.94 -8.28 -26.72
C ILE A 19 8.15 -9.01 -25.39
N ALA A 20 8.61 -10.27 -25.43
CA ALA A 20 8.89 -11.04 -24.22
C ALA A 20 10.01 -10.39 -23.39
N ALA A 21 11.06 -9.88 -24.03
CA ALA A 21 12.12 -9.15 -23.36
C ALA A 21 11.59 -7.86 -22.71
N LEU A 22 10.75 -7.08 -23.41
CA LEU A 22 10.10 -5.88 -22.85
C LEU A 22 9.20 -6.22 -21.66
N GLU A 23 8.44 -7.31 -21.73
CA GLU A 23 7.61 -7.75 -20.60
C GLU A 23 8.46 -8.18 -19.40
N ILE A 24 9.50 -8.98 -19.61
CA ILE A 24 10.39 -9.46 -18.52
C ILE A 24 11.18 -8.29 -17.89
N THR A 25 11.59 -7.31 -18.69
CA THR A 25 12.42 -6.20 -18.22
C THR A 25 11.60 -5.05 -17.66
N GLN A 26 10.51 -4.65 -18.34
CA GLN A 26 9.76 -3.43 -18.08
C GLN A 26 8.29 -3.68 -17.67
N GLY A 27 7.77 -4.89 -17.82
CA GLY A 27 6.36 -5.20 -17.53
C GLY A 27 5.38 -4.37 -18.39
N THR A 28 5.75 -4.02 -19.62
CA THR A 28 4.98 -3.09 -20.45
C THR A 28 3.56 -3.58 -20.77
N ILE A 29 3.40 -4.87 -21.07
CA ILE A 29 2.10 -5.46 -21.41
C ILE A 29 1.28 -5.68 -20.14
N SER A 30 1.88 -6.26 -19.09
CA SER A 30 1.19 -6.43 -17.80
C SER A 30 0.76 -5.09 -17.21
N GLY A 31 1.60 -4.06 -17.31
CA GLY A 31 1.29 -2.70 -16.91
C GLY A 31 0.12 -2.10 -17.70
N TYR A 32 0.09 -2.26 -19.02
CA TYR A 32 -1.02 -1.78 -19.85
C TYR A 32 -2.34 -2.50 -19.53
N ILE A 33 -2.31 -3.82 -19.37
CA ILE A 33 -3.48 -4.61 -18.98
C ILE A 33 -3.95 -4.19 -17.59
N PHE A 34 -3.02 -4.05 -16.64
CA PHE A 34 -3.31 -3.63 -15.27
C PHE A 34 -4.02 -2.27 -15.26
N ASP A 35 -3.57 -1.31 -16.06
CA ASP A 35 -4.18 0.02 -16.23
C ASP A 35 -5.65 -0.03 -16.70
N GLN A 36 -6.13 -1.17 -17.19
CA GLN A 36 -7.54 -1.36 -17.59
C GLN A 36 -8.41 -2.02 -16.54
N ILE A 37 -7.85 -2.61 -15.48
CA ILE A 37 -8.60 -3.43 -14.52
C ILE A 37 -9.24 -2.53 -13.45
N PRO A 38 -10.58 -2.38 -13.40
CA PRO A 38 -11.24 -1.74 -12.29
C PRO A 38 -11.27 -2.67 -11.08
N TYR A 39 -11.17 -2.11 -9.89
CA TYR A 39 -11.35 -2.85 -8.64
C TYR A 39 -12.10 -2.02 -7.62
N ASN A 40 -12.85 -2.72 -6.77
CA ASN A 40 -13.58 -2.13 -5.66
C ASN A 40 -13.66 -3.18 -4.54
N TYR A 41 -12.81 -3.00 -3.54
CA TYR A 41 -12.66 -3.90 -2.42
C TYR A 41 -13.08 -3.20 -1.12
N THR A 42 -13.73 -3.93 -0.22
CA THR A 42 -14.09 -3.45 1.11
C THR A 42 -13.88 -4.57 2.11
N ALA A 43 -13.26 -4.26 3.25
CA ALA A 43 -13.12 -5.20 4.34
C ALA A 43 -13.25 -4.52 5.70
N LYS A 44 -13.64 -5.31 6.70
CA LYS A 44 -13.69 -4.85 8.08
C LYS A 44 -12.28 -4.69 8.63
N VAL A 45 -12.10 -3.67 9.45
CA VAL A 45 -10.89 -3.48 10.24
C VAL A 45 -11.26 -3.52 11.72
N TRP A 46 -10.33 -4.00 12.52
CA TRP A 46 -10.45 -3.98 13.97
C TRP A 46 -9.10 -3.57 14.55
N ILE A 47 -9.10 -2.53 15.37
CA ILE A 47 -7.94 -2.06 16.11
C ILE A 47 -8.14 -2.55 17.56
N PRO A 48 -7.22 -3.39 18.07
CA PRO A 48 -7.29 -3.86 19.45
C PRO A 48 -7.26 -2.69 20.44
N PRO A 49 -7.78 -2.88 21.65
CA PRO A 49 -7.68 -1.87 22.70
C PRO A 49 -6.20 -1.57 23.00
N ALA A 50 -5.90 -0.31 23.29
CA ALA A 50 -4.54 0.14 23.56
C ALA A 50 -3.93 -0.53 24.82
N ASN A 51 -4.78 -0.92 25.77
CA ASN A 51 -4.38 -1.68 26.95
C ASN A 51 -5.35 -2.85 27.17
N ILE A 52 -4.92 -4.06 26.80
CA ILE A 52 -5.72 -5.29 26.93
C ILE A 52 -6.05 -5.61 28.40
N SER A 53 -5.22 -5.14 29.34
CA SER A 53 -5.41 -5.37 30.78
C SER A 53 -6.37 -4.38 31.44
N ASP A 54 -6.75 -3.29 30.75
CA ASP A 54 -7.72 -2.32 31.25
C ASP A 54 -9.12 -2.65 30.68
N PRO A 55 -10.09 -3.05 31.52
CA PRO A 55 -11.44 -3.38 31.06
C PRO A 55 -12.21 -2.19 30.47
N ASN A 56 -11.75 -0.96 30.68
CA ASN A 56 -12.32 0.25 30.07
C ASN A 56 -11.66 0.61 28.72
N SER A 57 -10.58 -0.08 28.33
CA SER A 57 -9.95 0.14 27.03
C SER A 57 -10.80 -0.50 25.94
N ALA A 58 -11.49 0.33 25.16
CA ALA A 58 -12.34 -0.13 24.07
C ALA A 58 -11.53 -0.41 22.79
N SER A 59 -11.90 -1.47 22.08
CA SER A 59 -11.43 -1.69 20.71
C SER A 59 -12.16 -0.80 19.72
N LEU A 60 -11.49 -0.37 18.65
CA LEU A 60 -12.13 0.36 17.56
C LEU A 60 -12.42 -0.59 16.39
N GLY A 61 -13.68 -0.67 15.99
CA GLY A 61 -14.10 -1.39 14.79
C GLY A 61 -14.19 -0.45 13.59
N GLY A 62 -14.27 -0.98 12.39
CA GLY A 62 -14.47 -0.15 11.21
C GLY A 62 -14.45 -0.92 9.91
N PHE A 63 -14.27 -0.20 8.82
CA PHE A 63 -13.95 -0.79 7.53
C PHE A 63 -12.94 0.05 6.77
N TYR A 64 -12.22 -0.60 5.86
CA TYR A 64 -11.52 0.09 4.79
C TYR A 64 -12.12 -0.28 3.44
N LYS A 65 -12.04 0.65 2.50
CA LYS A 65 -12.43 0.50 1.11
C LYS A 65 -11.29 0.96 0.22
N ILE A 66 -10.95 0.15 -0.78
CA ILE A 66 -9.99 0.50 -1.82
C ILE A 66 -10.71 0.35 -3.15
N ASN A 67 -10.75 1.40 -3.96
CA ASN A 67 -11.32 1.36 -5.30
C ASN A 67 -10.45 2.13 -6.26
N GLY A 68 -10.46 1.73 -7.53
CA GLY A 68 -9.58 2.34 -8.51
C GLY A 68 -9.62 1.63 -9.85
N LYS A 69 -8.71 2.03 -10.72
CA LYS A 69 -8.49 1.41 -12.02
C LYS A 69 -6.99 1.36 -12.26
N GLY A 70 -6.47 0.14 -12.37
CA GLY A 70 -5.04 -0.11 -12.49
C GLY A 70 -4.20 0.61 -11.45
N LYS A 71 -3.26 1.44 -11.90
CA LYS A 71 -2.30 2.11 -11.02
C LYS A 71 -2.91 3.16 -10.11
N ASP A 72 -4.03 3.77 -10.48
CA ASP A 72 -4.65 4.85 -9.71
C ASP A 72 -5.73 4.29 -8.77
N PHE A 73 -5.65 4.66 -7.50
CA PHE A 73 -6.56 4.17 -6.46
C PHE A 73 -6.98 5.25 -5.47
N ASN A 74 -8.15 5.01 -4.89
CA ASN A 74 -8.67 5.71 -3.73
C ASN A 74 -8.78 4.75 -2.56
N PHE A 75 -8.38 5.23 -1.39
CA PHE A 75 -8.47 4.56 -0.11
C PHE A 75 -9.44 5.32 0.80
N LEU A 76 -10.21 4.58 1.59
CA LEU A 76 -11.04 5.12 2.66
C LEU A 76 -10.94 4.18 3.85
N LEU A 77 -10.65 4.70 5.03
CA LEU A 77 -10.70 4.00 6.30
C LEU A 77 -11.66 4.74 7.24
N LYS A 78 -12.75 4.06 7.61
CA LYS A 78 -13.72 4.55 8.58
C LYS A 78 -13.68 3.68 9.83
N LEU A 79 -13.38 4.28 10.97
CA LEU A 79 -13.37 3.65 12.28
C LEU A 79 -14.66 4.05 13.00
N SER A 80 -15.55 3.08 13.21
CA SER A 80 -16.77 3.25 13.99
C SER A 80 -16.44 3.39 15.47
N GLY A 81 -17.05 4.36 16.13
CA GLY A 81 -16.79 4.77 17.51
C GLY A 81 -15.73 5.87 17.63
N ALA A 82 -14.86 6.05 16.64
CA ALA A 82 -13.87 7.14 16.65
C ALA A 82 -14.55 8.51 16.48
N GLU A 83 -15.72 8.55 15.85
CA GLU A 83 -16.56 9.76 15.73
C GLU A 83 -17.01 10.33 17.09
N LYS A 84 -17.04 9.51 18.14
CA LYS A 84 -17.50 9.94 19.48
C LYS A 84 -16.42 10.68 20.28
N SER A 85 -15.18 10.58 19.83
CA SER A 85 -14.03 11.35 20.34
C SER A 85 -13.64 12.43 19.33
N GLU A 86 -14.58 12.87 18.49
CA GLU A 86 -14.36 13.84 17.42
C GLU A 86 -13.71 15.11 17.95
N SER A 87 -12.49 15.31 17.50
CA SER A 87 -11.82 16.60 17.47
C SER A 87 -11.62 16.92 15.99
N PRO A 88 -11.97 18.13 15.52
CA PRO A 88 -11.68 18.56 14.15
C PRO A 88 -10.17 18.51 13.83
N LEU A 89 -9.31 18.28 14.83
CA LEU A 89 -7.87 18.17 14.72
C LEU A 89 -7.36 16.73 14.50
N ASP A 90 -8.14 15.70 14.85
CA ASP A 90 -7.64 14.32 14.98
C ASP A 90 -8.31 13.32 14.01
N TYR A 91 -9.62 13.13 14.13
CA TYR A 91 -10.39 12.19 13.31
C TYR A 91 -11.86 12.61 13.24
N THR A 92 -12.48 12.43 12.08
CA THR A 92 -13.89 12.78 11.83
C THR A 92 -14.65 11.58 11.27
N ALA A 93 -15.99 11.56 11.36
CA ALA A 93 -16.85 10.55 10.76
C ALA A 93 -16.65 10.36 9.23
N ASP A 94 -16.02 11.32 8.58
CA ASP A 94 -15.59 11.25 7.19
C ASP A 94 -14.48 10.22 6.93
N GLY A 95 -13.72 9.90 7.97
CA GLY A 95 -12.64 8.94 7.97
C GLY A 95 -11.39 9.41 7.24
N LEU A 96 -10.39 8.51 7.21
CA LEU A 96 -9.14 8.72 6.50
C LEU A 96 -9.32 8.38 5.03
N LYS A 97 -9.18 9.39 4.18
CA LYS A 97 -9.25 9.29 2.73
C LYS A 97 -7.84 9.31 2.17
N GLY A 98 -7.64 8.61 1.07
CA GLY A 98 -6.39 8.65 0.35
C GLY A 98 -6.59 8.55 -1.15
N THR A 99 -5.71 9.19 -1.90
CA THR A 99 -5.60 9.03 -3.34
C THR A 99 -4.15 8.71 -3.66
N GLY A 100 -3.92 7.60 -4.35
CA GLY A 100 -2.59 7.11 -4.61
C GLY A 100 -2.44 6.57 -6.02
N ARG A 101 -1.17 6.37 -6.37
CA ARG A 101 -0.73 5.87 -7.66
C ARG A 101 0.40 4.87 -7.47
N ILE A 102 0.32 3.76 -8.18
CA ILE A 102 1.41 2.82 -8.36
C ILE A 102 2.25 3.32 -9.55
N ASP A 103 3.47 3.75 -9.29
CA ASP A 103 4.37 4.28 -10.33
C ASP A 103 5.01 3.15 -11.13
N GLU A 104 5.29 2.03 -10.48
CA GLU A 104 5.87 0.83 -11.09
C GLU A 104 5.24 -0.42 -10.49
N ILE A 105 4.92 -1.40 -11.33
CA ILE A 105 4.49 -2.73 -10.90
C ILE A 105 5.07 -3.77 -11.83
N LYS A 106 5.64 -4.82 -11.26
CA LYS A 106 6.22 -5.94 -11.98
C LYS A 106 5.76 -7.25 -11.36
N VAL A 107 5.01 -8.01 -12.16
CA VAL A 107 4.57 -9.36 -11.80
C VAL A 107 5.79 -10.29 -11.90
N THR A 108 6.15 -10.91 -10.78
CA THR A 108 7.26 -11.87 -10.73
C THR A 108 6.74 -13.31 -10.88
N PRO A 109 7.60 -14.29 -11.23
CA PRO A 109 7.21 -15.70 -11.18
C PRO A 109 6.68 -16.12 -9.79
N GLY A 110 7.25 -15.57 -8.71
CA GLY A 110 6.76 -15.79 -7.35
C GLY A 110 5.35 -15.25 -7.12
N THR A 111 5.02 -14.11 -7.74
CA THR A 111 3.66 -13.55 -7.73
C THR A 111 2.68 -14.53 -8.37
N ILE A 112 3.00 -15.02 -9.57
CA ILE A 112 2.15 -15.95 -10.32
C ILE A 112 1.95 -17.24 -9.53
N TYR A 113 3.04 -17.83 -9.02
CA TYR A 113 2.98 -19.06 -8.24
C TYR A 113 2.13 -18.91 -6.98
N ALA A 114 2.28 -17.79 -6.25
CA ALA A 114 1.48 -17.52 -5.07
C ALA A 114 -0.02 -17.36 -5.41
N LEU A 115 -0.35 -16.68 -6.51
CA LEU A 115 -1.74 -16.55 -6.98
C LEU A 115 -2.34 -17.89 -7.38
N LEU A 116 -1.61 -18.75 -8.08
CA LEU A 116 -2.04 -20.10 -8.44
C LEU A 116 -2.33 -20.97 -7.20
N ASN A 117 -1.56 -20.78 -6.14
CA ASN A 117 -1.75 -21.44 -4.85
C ASN A 117 -2.75 -20.72 -3.93
N LYS A 118 -3.45 -19.69 -4.41
CA LYS A 118 -4.39 -18.86 -3.64
C LYS A 118 -3.76 -18.16 -2.43
N ASP A 119 -2.43 -18.01 -2.40
CA ASP A 119 -1.70 -17.26 -1.38
C ASP A 119 -1.59 -15.78 -1.77
N VAL A 120 -2.68 -15.04 -1.53
CA VAL A 120 -2.76 -13.60 -1.88
C VAL A 120 -1.70 -12.77 -1.12
N LYS A 121 -1.40 -13.13 0.13
CA LYS A 121 -0.34 -12.46 0.91
C LYS A 121 1.04 -12.74 0.31
N GLY A 122 1.29 -14.00 -0.06
CA GLY A 122 2.49 -14.38 -0.81
C GLY A 122 2.61 -13.60 -2.11
N ALA A 123 1.51 -13.45 -2.86
CA ALA A 123 1.50 -12.69 -4.10
C ALA A 123 1.86 -11.22 -3.87
N MET A 124 1.26 -10.58 -2.86
CA MET A 124 1.57 -9.19 -2.49
C MET A 124 3.06 -9.02 -2.22
N PHE A 125 3.65 -9.84 -1.33
CA PHE A 125 5.07 -9.71 -0.99
C PHE A 125 6.01 -10.09 -2.14
N ASN A 126 5.62 -10.99 -3.04
CA ASN A 126 6.45 -11.36 -4.19
C ASN A 126 6.33 -10.38 -5.38
N THR A 127 5.33 -9.49 -5.39
CA THR A 127 5.15 -8.50 -6.47
C THR A 127 6.07 -7.33 -6.23
N THR A 128 6.91 -6.97 -7.20
CA THR A 128 7.70 -5.74 -7.10
C THR A 128 6.83 -4.55 -7.47
N PHE A 129 6.75 -3.53 -6.63
CA PHE A 129 6.04 -2.30 -6.96
C PHE A 129 6.58 -1.11 -6.17
N LYS A 130 6.32 0.09 -6.66
CA LYS A 130 6.48 1.33 -5.87
C LYS A 130 5.40 2.33 -6.25
N GLY A 131 5.12 3.25 -5.34
CA GLY A 131 4.09 4.24 -5.54
C GLY A 131 4.07 5.27 -4.44
N HIS A 132 3.05 6.09 -4.49
CA HIS A 132 2.80 7.12 -3.50
C HIS A 132 1.31 7.29 -3.26
N MET A 133 0.95 7.85 -2.12
CA MET A 133 -0.42 8.15 -1.75
C MET A 133 -0.46 9.41 -0.90
N ASN A 134 -1.36 10.31 -1.27
CA ASN A 134 -1.76 11.43 -0.44
C ASN A 134 -2.91 10.99 0.44
N LEU A 135 -2.89 11.41 1.70
CA LEU A 135 -3.83 11.07 2.74
C LEU A 135 -4.44 12.34 3.33
N THR A 136 -5.72 12.30 3.66
CA THR A 136 -6.42 13.39 4.34
C THR A 136 -7.42 12.82 5.33
N CYS A 137 -7.51 13.45 6.49
CA CYS A 137 -8.51 13.11 7.50
C CYS A 137 -8.66 14.30 8.43
N ALA A 138 -9.88 14.72 8.73
CA ALA A 138 -10.10 15.91 9.54
C ALA A 138 -9.23 17.10 9.05
N ALA A 139 -8.41 17.69 9.91
CA ALA A 139 -7.49 18.77 9.58
C ALA A 139 -6.04 18.32 9.31
N TRP A 140 -5.75 17.01 9.19
CA TRP A 140 -4.43 16.53 8.81
C TRP A 140 -4.36 16.12 7.34
N THR A 141 -3.18 16.37 6.77
CA THR A 141 -2.78 15.91 5.45
C THR A 141 -1.52 15.08 5.57
N GLY A 142 -1.33 14.10 4.71
CA GLY A 142 -0.10 13.33 4.69
C GLY A 142 0.24 12.85 3.31
N ILE A 143 1.50 12.46 3.15
CA ILE A 143 2.00 11.79 1.96
C ILE A 143 2.80 10.59 2.41
N THR A 144 2.65 9.47 1.70
CA THR A 144 3.50 8.30 1.87
C THR A 144 4.04 7.87 0.52
N TYR A 145 5.32 7.51 0.50
CA TYR A 145 5.91 6.77 -0.61
C TYR A 145 6.16 5.35 -0.11
N PHE A 146 5.84 4.38 -0.96
CA PHE A 146 5.92 2.98 -0.62
C PHE A 146 6.58 2.19 -1.75
N GLN A 147 7.22 1.10 -1.37
CA GLN A 147 7.82 0.17 -2.31
C GLN A 147 7.85 -1.24 -1.72
N ASN A 148 7.78 -2.23 -2.58
CA ASN A 148 8.06 -3.62 -2.27
C ASN A 148 9.04 -4.16 -3.30
N ASP A 149 10.16 -4.69 -2.84
CA ASP A 149 11.22 -5.24 -3.69
C ASP A 149 11.01 -6.73 -4.04
N GLY A 150 9.86 -7.31 -3.66
CA GLY A 150 9.59 -8.73 -3.80
C GLY A 150 9.90 -9.55 -2.54
N LYS A 151 10.37 -8.91 -1.46
CA LYS A 151 10.61 -9.54 -0.15
C LYS A 151 10.18 -8.64 1.01
N THR A 152 10.46 -7.35 0.91
CA THR A 152 10.25 -6.38 1.98
C THR A 152 9.44 -5.21 1.44
N PHE A 153 8.28 -5.00 2.05
CA PHE A 153 7.50 -3.79 1.82
C PHE A 153 8.05 -2.72 2.75
N THR A 154 8.44 -1.57 2.21
CA THR A 154 8.91 -0.41 2.98
C THR A 154 8.19 0.85 2.53
N GLY A 155 8.19 1.86 3.39
CA GLY A 155 7.74 3.19 2.99
C GLY A 155 8.19 4.25 3.97
N ASN A 156 8.07 5.48 3.54
CA ASN A 156 8.19 6.67 4.38
C ASN A 156 6.89 7.44 4.35
N TYR A 157 6.71 8.31 5.34
CA TYR A 157 5.56 9.19 5.38
C TYR A 157 5.90 10.50 6.08
N THR A 158 5.15 11.52 5.70
CA THR A 158 4.98 12.75 6.49
C THR A 158 3.49 12.98 6.69
N ILE A 159 3.12 13.44 7.87
CA ILE A 159 1.76 13.85 8.22
C ILE A 159 1.87 15.22 8.85
N ASP A 160 1.23 16.19 8.24
CA ASP A 160 1.10 17.55 8.74
C ASP A 160 -0.24 17.64 9.46
N GLY A 161 -0.19 17.91 10.76
CA GLY A 161 -1.36 18.08 11.61
C GLY A 161 -1.47 19.50 12.13
N VAL A 162 -2.60 19.83 12.74
CA VAL A 162 -2.81 21.20 13.28
C VAL A 162 -1.94 21.47 14.50
N MET A 163 -1.70 20.44 15.32
CA MET A 163 -0.91 20.56 16.56
C MET A 163 0.29 19.64 16.60
N THR A 164 0.40 18.67 15.71
CA THR A 164 1.53 17.73 15.72
C THR A 164 1.79 17.31 14.31
N ASP A 165 3.07 17.34 13.94
CA ASP A 165 3.55 16.78 12.69
C ASP A 165 4.24 15.44 12.98
N TRP A 166 4.16 14.52 12.03
CA TRP A 166 4.83 13.22 12.09
C TRP A 166 5.66 13.02 10.83
N GLU A 167 6.85 12.47 11.00
CA GLU A 167 7.65 11.92 9.92
C GLU A 167 8.19 10.56 10.33
N GLY A 168 8.26 9.64 9.39
CA GLY A 168 8.73 8.32 9.73
C GLY A 168 8.91 7.38 8.56
N THR A 169 9.32 6.17 8.92
CA THR A 169 9.42 5.04 8.02
C THR A 169 8.63 3.88 8.58
N TYR A 170 8.27 2.96 7.70
CA TYR A 170 7.70 1.68 8.08
C TYR A 170 8.20 0.57 7.19
N THR A 171 8.16 -0.63 7.75
CA THR A 171 8.47 -1.88 7.07
C THR A 171 7.38 -2.88 7.37
N LEU A 172 6.83 -3.53 6.35
CA LEU A 172 5.95 -4.68 6.49
C LEU A 172 6.69 -5.94 6.06
N LYS A 173 6.57 -6.99 6.86
CA LYS A 173 7.13 -8.32 6.59
C LYS A 173 6.08 -9.38 6.88
N ARG A 174 6.13 -10.48 6.15
CA ARG A 174 5.32 -11.65 6.47
C ARG A 174 5.84 -12.31 7.75
N ASP A 175 4.95 -12.57 8.70
CA ASP A 175 5.24 -13.32 9.93
C ASP A 175 4.18 -14.42 10.11
N GLY A 176 4.46 -15.59 9.54
CA GLY A 176 3.52 -16.70 9.46
C GLY A 176 2.21 -16.31 8.75
N PHE A 177 1.11 -16.29 9.52
CA PHE A 177 -0.21 -15.90 9.03
C PHE A 177 -0.50 -14.40 9.17
N ARG A 178 0.37 -13.63 9.82
CA ARG A 178 0.22 -12.19 10.05
C ARG A 178 1.19 -11.41 9.17
N ILE A 179 0.97 -10.11 9.10
CA ILE A 179 1.92 -9.15 8.58
C ILE A 179 2.45 -8.34 9.77
N LEU A 180 3.75 -8.44 10.00
CA LEU A 180 4.46 -7.63 10.98
C LEU A 180 4.76 -6.26 10.36
N GLY A 181 4.18 -5.21 10.92
CA GLY A 181 4.52 -3.82 10.62
C GLY A 181 5.42 -3.24 11.69
N VAL A 182 6.58 -2.72 11.32
CA VAL A 182 7.45 -1.95 12.21
C VAL A 182 7.46 -0.51 11.70
N SER A 183 7.20 0.46 12.56
CA SER A 183 7.29 1.88 12.22
C SER A 183 8.21 2.59 13.19
N ASP A 184 9.13 3.35 12.61
CA ASP A 184 10.05 4.25 13.29
C ASP A 184 9.68 5.67 12.89
N PHE A 185 9.26 6.48 13.87
CA PHE A 185 8.76 7.83 13.59
C PHE A 185 9.16 8.84 14.64
N ILE A 186 9.19 10.09 14.21
CA ILE A 186 9.35 11.27 15.03
C ILE A 186 8.02 12.01 15.00
N TYR A 187 7.55 12.42 16.17
CA TYR A 187 6.45 13.37 16.26
C TYR A 187 6.92 14.66 16.92
N TYR A 188 6.35 15.77 16.47
CA TYR A 188 6.69 17.12 16.91
C TYR A 188 5.50 17.73 17.67
N PRO A 189 5.45 17.61 19.02
CA PRO A 189 4.39 18.20 19.80
C PRO A 189 4.32 19.71 19.57
N ASN A 190 3.12 20.23 19.30
CA ASN A 190 2.87 21.65 18.99
C ASN A 190 3.76 22.21 17.88
N ASN A 191 4.19 21.36 16.95
CA ASN A 191 5.12 21.65 15.86
C ASN A 191 6.47 22.21 16.34
N GLN A 192 6.86 21.89 17.59
CA GLN A 192 8.12 22.32 18.19
C GLN A 192 9.22 21.29 17.98
N ARG A 193 10.11 21.56 17.03
CA ARG A 193 11.27 20.69 16.71
C ARG A 193 12.17 20.40 17.90
N SER A 194 12.28 21.32 18.86
CA SER A 194 13.07 21.14 20.09
C SER A 194 12.52 20.08 21.04
N THR A 195 11.24 19.71 20.90
CA THR A 195 10.55 18.73 21.75
C THR A 195 10.24 17.43 21.01
N ALA A 196 10.87 17.24 19.85
CA ALA A 196 10.69 16.06 19.01
C ALA A 196 10.91 14.77 19.81
N LYS A 197 10.02 13.81 19.61
CA LYS A 197 10.09 12.50 20.28
C LYS A 197 10.15 11.40 19.24
N SER A 198 11.17 10.55 19.37
CA SER A 198 11.33 9.35 18.55
C SER A 198 10.61 8.18 19.19
N VAL A 199 9.88 7.43 18.37
CA VAL A 199 9.10 6.28 18.80
C VAL A 199 9.30 5.15 17.78
N GLN A 200 9.50 3.95 18.29
CA GLN A 200 9.40 2.72 17.52
C GLN A 200 8.14 1.97 17.97
N LYS A 201 7.32 1.55 17.00
CA LYS A 201 6.12 0.75 17.25
C LYS A 201 6.06 -0.45 16.32
N THR A 202 5.55 -1.54 16.88
CA THR A 202 5.30 -2.79 16.18
C THR A 202 3.81 -3.07 16.15
N TYR A 203 3.31 -3.43 14.99
CA TYR A 203 1.92 -3.72 14.69
C TYR A 203 1.80 -5.09 14.03
N TYR A 204 0.73 -5.81 14.32
CA TYR A 204 0.40 -7.06 13.63
C TYR A 204 -0.91 -6.88 12.88
N LEU A 205 -0.88 -7.15 11.57
CA LEU A 205 -2.00 -7.09 10.64
C LEU A 205 -2.43 -8.49 10.21
#